data_AF-R1EPV6-F1
#
_entry.id   AF-R1EPV6-F1
#
_cell.length_a   1.000
_cell.length_b   1.000
_cell.length_c   1.000
_cell.angle_alpha   90.00
_cell.angle_beta   90.00
_cell.angle_gamma   90.00
#
_symmetry.space_group_name_H-M   'P 1'
#
loop_
_entity.id
_entity.type
_entity.pdbx_description
1 polymer ?
#
loop_
_entity_poly.entity_id
_entity_poly.type
_entity_poly.pdbx_seq_one_letter_code
_entity_poly.pdbx_strand_id
1 'polypeptide(L)'
;MAEPQEDFWLFGYGEDHRGTPEAPGRVATLIDRAHWETLTDHHDAPAEKVWGAAYHIPASHAARVRDYLDIREINGYSIQYTPFHPAGGDRAQPIRCLVYIGLPSNPQFLGPQDPQALAEHIVGSRGPSGENKEYLYQLEEALVGLSAESGDEHITDLARRCREVEAREGVEARGQGAREVVGHPLHKVGSTEEQEEVEK
;
A
#
# COMPACT_ATOMS: atom_id res chain seq x y z
N MET A 1 4.11 19.38 30.47
CA MET A 1 3.05 18.92 29.58
C MET A 1 3.72 18.71 28.23
N ALA A 2 3.89 17.45 27.81
CA ALA A 2 4.44 17.17 26.49
C ALA A 2 3.26 17.18 25.51
N GLU A 3 3.35 17.97 24.46
CA GLU A 3 2.31 18.03 23.43
C GLU A 3 2.23 16.69 22.70
N PRO A 4 1.02 16.21 22.36
CA PRO A 4 0.88 15.02 21.55
C PRO A 4 1.47 15.31 20.17
N GLN A 5 2.57 14.64 19.83
CA GLN A 5 3.08 14.59 18.47
C GLN A 5 2.17 13.62 17.71
N GLU A 6 1.34 14.20 16.85
CA GLU A 6 0.42 13.47 15.98
C GLU A 6 1.18 13.05 14.73
N ASP A 7 1.31 11.75 14.51
CA ASP A 7 2.00 11.23 13.34
C ASP A 7 1.04 11.23 12.12
N PHE A 8 1.61 11.31 10.91
CA PHE A 8 0.87 11.21 9.64
C PHE A 8 1.57 10.26 8.67
N TRP A 9 0.92 9.85 7.58
CA TRP A 9 1.47 8.89 6.64
C TRP A 9 2.14 9.54 5.43
N LEU A 10 3.29 9.00 5.08
CA LEU A 10 3.89 9.20 3.77
C LEU A 10 4.44 7.86 3.29
N PHE A 11 4.43 7.62 1.97
CA PHE A 11 4.88 6.34 1.45
C PHE A 11 6.42 6.26 1.39
N GLY A 12 6.99 5.31 2.11
CA GLY A 12 8.37 4.85 2.00
C GLY A 12 8.57 3.90 0.80
N TYR A 13 9.82 3.75 0.42
CA TYR A 13 10.28 2.89 -0.68
C TYR A 13 10.31 1.41 -0.24
N GLY A 14 9.84 0.50 -1.10
CA GLY A 14 9.82 -0.95 -0.83
C GLY A 14 10.33 -1.77 -2.01
N GLU A 15 11.56 -2.26 -1.95
CA GLU A 15 12.24 -2.98 -3.06
C GLU A 15 12.24 -4.51 -2.95
N ASP A 16 11.81 -5.06 -1.83
CA ASP A 16 11.90 -6.49 -1.51
C ASP A 16 10.54 -7.15 -1.27
N HIS A 17 9.50 -6.35 -1.05
CA HIS A 17 8.14 -6.82 -0.83
C HIS A 17 7.18 -6.43 -1.96
N ARG A 18 6.96 -5.12 -2.14
CA ARG A 18 5.93 -4.58 -3.07
C ARG A 18 6.51 -3.95 -4.34
N GLY A 19 7.82 -4.06 -4.53
CA GLY A 19 8.55 -3.71 -5.74
C GLY A 19 9.80 -4.57 -5.92
N THR A 20 10.71 -4.10 -6.75
CA THR A 20 12.07 -4.65 -6.93
C THR A 20 13.11 -3.55 -6.76
N PRO A 21 14.42 -3.85 -6.65
CA PRO A 21 15.46 -2.81 -6.61
C PRO A 21 15.44 -1.89 -7.85
N GLU A 22 15.05 -2.40 -9.01
CA GLU A 22 14.96 -1.65 -10.26
C GLU A 22 13.63 -0.90 -10.43
N ALA A 23 12.56 -1.38 -9.77
CA ALA A 23 11.21 -0.84 -9.82
C ALA A 23 10.59 -0.86 -8.40
N PRO A 24 11.03 0.03 -7.51
CA PRO A 24 10.67 -0.01 -6.10
C PRO A 24 9.21 0.37 -5.89
N GLY A 25 8.53 -0.34 -5.00
CA GLY A 25 7.17 -0.04 -4.59
C GLY A 25 7.08 1.14 -3.61
N ARG A 26 5.89 1.32 -3.07
CA ARG A 26 5.49 2.34 -2.11
C ARG A 26 4.72 1.69 -0.98
N VAL A 27 5.24 1.79 0.23
CA VAL A 27 4.65 1.25 1.47
C VAL A 27 4.47 2.38 2.47
N ALA A 28 3.58 2.27 3.44
CA ALA A 28 3.30 3.38 4.35
C ALA A 28 4.39 3.51 5.42
N THR A 29 4.80 4.73 5.76
CA THR A 29 5.58 5.06 6.96
C THR A 29 4.93 6.21 7.72
N LEU A 30 5.23 6.32 9.01
CA LEU A 30 4.84 7.43 9.85
C LEU A 30 5.86 8.57 9.76
N ILE A 31 5.38 9.80 9.82
CA ILE A 31 6.19 11.01 9.96
C ILE A 31 5.68 11.81 11.14
N ASP A 32 6.61 12.39 11.91
CA ASP A 32 6.25 13.23 13.03
C ASP A 32 5.61 14.55 12.56
N ARG A 33 4.71 15.09 13.38
CA ARG A 33 3.99 16.35 13.08
C ARG A 33 4.92 17.49 12.67
N ALA A 34 6.03 17.67 13.40
CA ALA A 34 6.93 18.79 13.17
C ALA A 34 7.63 18.67 11.82
N HIS A 35 7.97 17.45 11.38
CA HIS A 35 8.49 17.19 10.06
C HIS A 35 7.41 17.38 8.99
N TRP A 36 6.18 16.88 9.20
CA TRP A 36 5.07 17.07 8.27
C TRP A 36 4.80 18.56 7.99
N GLU A 37 4.85 19.42 9.00
CA GLU A 37 4.67 20.87 8.85
C GLU A 37 5.73 21.54 7.96
N THR A 38 6.86 20.86 7.69
CA THR A 38 7.88 21.31 6.73
C THR A 38 7.63 20.85 5.30
N LEU A 39 6.69 19.92 5.10
CA LEU A 39 6.37 19.32 3.81
C LEU A 39 5.18 20.05 3.17
N THR A 40 5.11 20.00 1.83
CA THR A 40 3.91 20.39 1.11
C THR A 40 2.98 19.19 1.04
N ASP A 41 1.90 19.21 1.81
CA ASP A 41 0.82 18.23 1.69
C ASP A 41 -0.19 18.69 0.63
N HIS A 42 -0.75 17.73 -0.09
CA HIS A 42 -1.81 17.92 -1.06
C HIS A 42 -3.22 17.81 -0.44
N HIS A 43 -3.31 17.50 0.86
CA HIS A 43 -4.55 17.46 1.63
C HIS A 43 -4.72 18.73 2.47
N ASP A 44 -5.96 19.23 2.56
CA ASP A 44 -6.29 20.54 3.15
C ASP A 44 -6.09 20.60 4.68
N ALA A 45 -5.99 19.46 5.36
CA ALA A 45 -5.79 19.40 6.81
C ALA A 45 -4.93 18.19 7.23
N PRO A 46 -4.04 18.35 8.22
CA PRO A 46 -3.36 17.21 8.84
C PRO A 46 -4.37 16.34 9.58
N ALA A 47 -4.22 15.02 9.48
CA ALA A 47 -4.93 14.11 10.38
C ALA A 47 -4.45 14.35 11.83
N GLU A 48 -5.39 14.48 12.77
CA GLU A 48 -5.06 14.64 14.20
C GLU A 48 -4.56 13.33 14.85
N LYS A 49 -4.74 12.19 14.18
CA LYS A 49 -4.36 10.88 14.73
C LYS A 49 -4.18 9.85 13.63
N VAL A 50 -3.39 8.83 13.96
CA VAL A 50 -3.24 7.61 13.16
C VAL A 50 -4.03 6.48 13.79
N TRP A 51 -4.91 5.88 12.98
CA TRP A 51 -5.56 4.64 13.35
C TRP A 51 -4.66 3.44 13.07
N GLY A 52 -4.69 2.47 13.99
CA GLY A 52 -3.92 1.25 13.88
C GLY A 52 -4.32 0.24 14.95
N ALA A 53 -3.55 -0.84 15.03
CA ALA A 53 -3.74 -1.89 16.03
C ALA A 53 -2.47 -2.08 16.86
N ALA A 54 -2.64 -2.20 18.17
CA ALA A 54 -1.58 -2.59 19.09
C ALA A 54 -1.66 -4.10 19.39
N TYR A 55 -0.57 -4.82 19.15
CA TYR A 55 -0.48 -6.25 19.43
C TYR A 55 0.26 -6.50 20.74
N HIS A 56 -0.39 -7.17 21.70
CA HIS A 56 0.26 -7.63 22.91
C HIS A 56 0.98 -8.96 22.65
N ILE A 57 2.32 -8.92 22.69
CA ILE A 57 3.16 -10.10 22.58
C ILE A 57 3.48 -10.62 23.99
N PRO A 58 3.11 -11.86 24.35
CA PRO A 58 3.46 -12.42 25.64
C PRO A 58 4.97 -12.38 25.88
N ALA A 59 5.40 -12.08 27.11
CA ALA A 59 6.82 -11.92 27.43
C ALA A 59 7.69 -13.12 27.02
N SER A 60 7.14 -14.35 27.08
CA SER A 60 7.82 -15.57 26.63
C SER A 60 8.12 -15.63 25.14
N HIS A 61 7.45 -14.81 24.32
CA HIS A 61 7.61 -14.74 22.87
C HIS A 61 8.26 -13.43 22.40
N ALA A 62 8.35 -12.42 23.27
CA ALA A 62 8.75 -11.06 22.90
C ALA A 62 10.10 -11.00 22.19
N ALA A 63 11.12 -11.71 22.69
CA ALA A 63 12.44 -11.74 22.05
C ALA A 63 12.37 -12.31 20.63
N ARG A 64 11.76 -13.49 20.46
CA ARG A 64 11.65 -14.16 19.16
C ARG A 64 10.82 -13.35 18.15
N VAL A 65 9.73 -12.72 18.60
CA VAL A 65 8.92 -11.86 17.72
C VAL A 65 9.68 -10.62 17.33
N ARG A 66 10.41 -9.99 18.26
CA ARG A 66 11.26 -8.84 17.93
C ARG A 66 12.33 -9.20 16.92
N ASP A 67 13.05 -10.31 17.11
CA ASP A 67 14.10 -10.73 16.16
C ASP A 67 13.52 -10.97 14.75
N TYR A 68 12.29 -11.50 14.66
CA TYR A 68 11.58 -11.64 13.39
C TYR A 68 11.20 -10.28 12.76
N LEU A 69 10.69 -9.35 13.56
CA LEU A 69 10.32 -8.01 13.09
C LEU A 69 11.56 -7.20 12.67
N ASP A 70 12.67 -7.32 13.39
CA ASP A 70 13.93 -6.64 13.04
C ASP A 70 14.47 -7.06 11.66
N ILE A 71 14.25 -8.32 11.26
CA ILE A 71 14.59 -8.80 9.91
C ILE A 71 13.62 -8.27 8.87
N ARG A 72 12.33 -8.25 9.18
CA ARG A 72 11.29 -7.77 8.26
C ARG A 72 11.46 -6.28 7.95
N GLU A 73 11.85 -5.49 8.94
CA GLU A 73 11.94 -4.02 8.84
C GLU A 73 13.40 -3.55 8.62
N ILE A 74 14.29 -4.46 8.17
CA ILE A 74 15.74 -4.26 8.06
C ILE A 74 16.15 -3.10 7.12
N ASN A 75 15.26 -2.67 6.23
CA ASN A 75 15.52 -1.63 5.23
C ASN A 75 15.34 -0.20 5.80
N GLY A 76 16.00 0.08 6.92
CA GLY A 76 16.15 1.43 7.47
C GLY A 76 14.97 1.94 8.31
N TYR A 77 14.05 1.07 8.72
CA TYR A 77 13.08 1.42 9.77
C TYR A 77 13.79 1.46 11.12
N SER A 78 13.47 2.49 11.90
CA SER A 78 13.95 2.68 13.25
C SER A 78 12.86 2.37 14.27
N ILE A 79 13.25 1.74 15.38
CA ILE A 79 12.34 1.51 16.49
C ILE A 79 12.07 2.83 17.22
N GLN A 80 10.79 3.20 17.32
CA GLN A 80 10.30 4.28 18.16
C GLN A 80 9.34 3.73 19.22
N TYR A 81 9.16 4.48 20.31
CA TYR A 81 8.18 4.18 21.34
C TYR A 81 7.17 5.32 21.44
N THR A 82 5.92 5.05 21.10
CA THR A 82 4.85 6.05 21.05
C THR A 82 3.65 5.61 21.91
N PRO A 83 2.92 6.54 22.56
CA PRO A 83 1.67 6.21 23.22
C PRO A 83 0.60 5.77 22.20
N PHE A 84 0.06 4.57 22.39
CA PHE A 84 -1.14 4.10 21.71
C PHE A 84 -2.37 4.41 22.56
N HIS A 85 -3.36 5.06 21.96
CA HIS A 85 -4.61 5.43 22.62
C HIS A 85 -5.72 4.45 22.20
N PRO A 86 -6.17 3.55 23.10
CA PRO A 86 -7.23 2.59 22.74
C PRO A 86 -8.54 3.28 22.37
N ALA A 87 -9.21 2.81 21.32
CA ALA A 87 -10.46 3.38 20.82
C ALA A 87 -11.65 3.32 21.81
N GLY A 88 -11.54 2.57 22.92
CA GLY A 88 -12.60 2.33 23.91
C GLY A 88 -12.97 3.52 24.82
N GLY A 89 -12.65 4.75 24.42
CA GLY A 89 -13.04 6.01 25.07
C GLY A 89 -11.94 6.65 25.93
N ASP A 90 -12.10 7.96 26.16
CA ASP A 90 -11.16 8.91 26.81
C ASP A 90 -10.62 8.51 28.20
N ARG A 91 -11.09 7.41 28.77
CA ARG A 91 -10.70 6.90 30.10
C ARG A 91 -9.63 5.82 30.05
N ALA A 92 -9.35 5.26 28.88
CA ALA A 92 -8.27 4.29 28.73
C ALA A 92 -6.91 5.00 28.83
N GLN A 93 -6.05 4.50 29.71
CA GLN A 93 -4.68 5.00 29.81
C GLN A 93 -3.91 4.65 28.54
N PRO A 94 -3.11 5.59 27.98
CA PRO A 94 -2.26 5.29 26.83
C PRO A 94 -1.30 4.14 27.14
N ILE A 95 -1.10 3.27 26.16
CA ILE A 95 -0.19 2.13 26.25
C ILE A 95 1.08 2.49 25.51
N ARG A 96 2.24 2.40 26.15
CA ARG A 96 3.51 2.62 25.46
C ARG A 96 3.79 1.45 24.51
N CYS A 97 3.76 1.72 23.22
CA CYS A 97 3.92 0.72 22.17
C CYS A 97 5.23 0.92 21.42
N LEU A 98 5.79 -0.18 20.91
CA LEU A 98 6.89 -0.18 19.96
C LEU A 98 6.32 -0.03 18.56
N VAL A 99 6.88 0.87 17.76
CA VAL A 99 6.54 1.06 16.34
C VAL A 99 7.82 1.16 15.50
N TYR A 100 7.80 0.57 14.32
CA TYR A 100 8.88 0.70 13.34
C TYR A 100 8.53 1.87 12.41
N ILE A 101 9.45 2.83 12.26
CA ILE A 101 9.25 4.04 11.44
C ILE A 101 10.42 4.23 10.48
N GLY A 102 10.12 4.40 9.19
CA GLY A 102 11.08 4.85 8.18
C GLY A 102 11.31 6.34 8.33
N LEU A 103 12.32 6.72 9.12
CA LEU A 103 12.62 8.12 9.43
C LEU A 103 13.00 8.90 8.14
N PRO A 104 12.84 10.24 8.11
CA PRO A 104 13.26 11.06 6.97
C PRO A 104 14.75 10.95 6.59
N SER A 105 15.61 10.49 7.53
CA SER A 105 17.01 10.20 7.27
C SER A 105 17.25 8.87 6.56
N ASN A 106 16.23 8.02 6.41
CA ASN A 106 16.31 6.78 5.65
C ASN A 106 16.46 7.10 4.15
N PRO A 107 17.48 6.56 3.44
CA PRO A 107 17.61 6.71 1.99
C PRO A 107 16.38 6.28 1.18
N GLN A 108 15.53 5.45 1.76
CA GLN A 108 14.27 4.96 1.19
C GLN A 108 13.08 5.90 1.45
N PHE A 109 13.29 7.03 2.14
CA PHE A 109 12.27 8.06 2.31
C PHE A 109 12.21 8.96 1.08
N LEU A 110 11.05 9.01 0.42
CA LEU A 110 10.90 9.72 -0.86
C LEU A 110 10.30 11.13 -0.74
N GLY A 111 9.89 11.53 0.47
CA GLY A 111 9.23 12.81 0.66
C GLY A 111 7.82 12.88 0.02
N PRO A 112 7.19 14.06 0.05
CA PRO A 112 5.88 14.27 -0.55
C PRO A 112 5.92 14.02 -2.06
N GLN A 113 4.89 13.34 -2.56
CA GLN A 113 4.71 13.06 -3.99
C GLN A 113 3.34 13.53 -4.45
N ASP A 114 3.24 13.89 -5.74
CA ASP A 114 1.93 14.12 -6.36
C ASP A 114 1.05 12.87 -6.22
N PRO A 115 -0.17 12.97 -5.66
CA PRO A 115 -1.01 11.80 -5.39
C PRO A 115 -1.40 11.02 -6.63
N GLN A 116 -1.53 11.68 -7.79
CA GLN A 116 -1.88 11.01 -9.03
C GLN A 116 -0.70 10.21 -9.58
N ALA A 117 0.49 10.81 -9.64
CA ALA A 117 1.71 10.12 -10.04
C ALA A 117 2.04 8.96 -9.09
N LEU A 118 1.80 9.14 -7.79
CA LEU A 118 1.95 8.08 -6.79
C LEU A 118 0.99 6.91 -7.05
N ALA A 119 -0.27 7.18 -7.36
CA ALA A 119 -1.25 6.16 -7.68
C ALA A 119 -0.86 5.36 -8.94
N GLU A 120 -0.44 6.04 -10.00
CA GLU A 120 0.05 5.41 -11.24
C GLU A 120 1.24 4.50 -10.97
N HIS A 121 2.20 4.98 -10.15
CA HIS A 121 3.35 4.19 -9.73
C HIS A 121 2.94 2.94 -8.94
N ILE A 122 2.00 3.08 -8.00
CA ILE A 122 1.50 1.96 -7.18
C ILE A 122 0.78 0.91 -8.04
N VAL A 123 -0.06 1.32 -8.99
CA VAL A 123 -0.76 0.39 -9.87
C VAL A 123 0.20 -0.42 -10.74
N GLY A 124 1.29 0.21 -11.22
CA GLY A 124 2.31 -0.46 -12.01
C GLY A 124 3.34 -1.30 -11.22
N SER A 125 3.39 -1.18 -9.89
CA SER A 125 4.43 -1.79 -9.07
C SER A 125 4.06 -3.18 -8.55
N ARG A 126 5.03 -4.10 -8.57
CA ARG A 126 4.90 -5.47 -8.02
C ARG A 126 6.23 -5.96 -7.49
N GLY A 127 6.20 -6.65 -6.36
CA GLY A 127 7.36 -7.32 -5.78
C GLY A 127 7.09 -8.78 -5.41
N PRO A 128 8.04 -9.43 -4.71
CA PRO A 128 7.92 -10.82 -4.26
C PRO A 128 6.69 -11.11 -3.39
N SER A 129 6.16 -10.09 -2.69
CA SER A 129 4.97 -10.20 -1.84
C SER A 129 3.66 -9.85 -2.57
N GLY A 130 3.70 -9.63 -3.89
CA GLY A 130 2.51 -9.34 -4.71
C GLY A 130 2.48 -7.90 -5.22
N GLU A 131 1.30 -7.52 -5.73
CA GLU A 131 1.08 -6.20 -6.31
C GLU A 131 1.08 -5.11 -5.24
N ASN A 132 1.55 -3.91 -5.57
CA ASN A 132 1.60 -2.82 -4.62
C ASN A 132 0.21 -2.23 -4.34
N LYS A 133 -0.66 -2.16 -5.36
CA LYS A 133 -2.07 -1.75 -5.17
C LYS A 133 -2.82 -2.66 -4.19
N GLU A 134 -2.52 -3.95 -4.16
CA GLU A 134 -3.13 -4.90 -3.21
C GLU A 134 -2.77 -4.53 -1.77
N TYR A 135 -1.52 -4.14 -1.51
CA TYR A 135 -1.10 -3.63 -0.21
C TYR A 135 -1.94 -2.41 0.20
N LEU A 136 -2.12 -1.46 -0.71
CA LEU A 136 -2.87 -0.23 -0.42
C LEU A 136 -4.34 -0.53 -0.13
N TYR A 137 -4.99 -1.39 -0.91
CA TYR A 137 -6.39 -1.76 -0.72
C TYR A 137 -6.61 -2.54 0.57
N GLN A 138 -5.72 -3.46 0.92
CA GLN A 138 -5.79 -4.17 2.20
C GLN A 138 -5.58 -3.22 3.39
N LEU A 139 -4.71 -2.22 3.26
CA LEU A 139 -4.51 -1.20 4.29
C LEU A 139 -5.76 -0.33 4.46
N GLU A 140 -6.35 0.17 3.37
CA GLU A 140 -7.60 0.95 3.40
C GLU A 140 -8.73 0.14 4.05
N GLU A 141 -8.94 -1.12 3.62
CA GLU A 141 -9.95 -2.01 4.19
C GLU A 141 -9.72 -2.24 5.69
N ALA A 142 -8.48 -2.50 6.09
CA ALA A 142 -8.13 -2.70 7.49
C ALA A 142 -8.41 -1.45 8.33
N LEU A 143 -8.04 -0.25 7.85
CA LEU A 143 -8.23 1.01 8.56
C LEU A 143 -9.72 1.35 8.71
N VAL A 144 -10.53 1.18 7.67
CA VAL A 144 -11.99 1.36 7.73
C VAL A 144 -12.63 0.32 8.66
N GLY A 145 -12.06 -0.89 8.74
CA GLY A 145 -12.57 -1.98 9.57
C GLY A 145 -12.26 -1.89 11.07
N LEU A 146 -11.40 -0.98 11.53
CA LEU A 146 -11.00 -0.91 12.96
C LEU A 146 -12.14 -0.43 13.88
N SER A 147 -12.91 0.57 13.48
CA SER A 147 -14.00 1.18 14.26
C SER A 147 -14.90 2.06 13.37
N ALA A 148 -16.01 2.56 13.90
CA ALA A 148 -16.90 3.46 13.14
C ALA A 148 -16.27 4.83 12.79
N GLU A 149 -15.24 5.25 13.54
CA GLU A 149 -14.56 6.55 13.36
C GLU A 149 -13.19 6.39 12.69
N SER A 150 -12.77 5.15 12.41
CA SER A 150 -11.47 4.88 11.83
C SER A 150 -11.51 4.98 10.32
N GLY A 151 -10.32 5.18 9.76
CA GLY A 151 -10.12 5.50 8.37
C GLY A 151 -8.96 6.47 8.26
N ASP A 152 -8.58 6.75 7.03
CA ASP A 152 -7.50 7.67 6.74
C ASP A 152 -7.77 8.30 5.37
N GLU A 153 -7.88 9.63 5.33
CA GLU A 153 -8.24 10.36 4.11
C GLU A 153 -7.17 10.21 3.04
N HIS A 154 -5.89 10.23 3.42
CA HIS A 154 -4.76 10.08 2.50
C HIS A 154 -4.76 8.69 1.85
N ILE A 155 -4.93 7.64 2.66
CA ILE A 155 -5.01 6.26 2.17
C ILE A 155 -6.25 6.07 1.28
N THR A 156 -7.39 6.63 1.68
CA THR A 156 -8.66 6.52 0.94
C THR A 156 -8.59 7.27 -0.40
N ASP A 157 -8.03 8.48 -0.42
CA ASP A 157 -7.84 9.26 -1.66
C ASP A 157 -6.90 8.52 -2.62
N LEU A 158 -5.79 8.00 -2.11
CA LEU A 158 -4.83 7.28 -2.95
C LEU A 158 -5.40 5.96 -3.49
N ALA A 159 -6.14 5.22 -2.67
CA ALA A 159 -6.80 4.00 -3.10
C ALA A 159 -7.86 4.28 -4.17
N ARG A 160 -8.65 5.36 -4.01
CA ARG A 160 -9.59 5.84 -5.05
C ARG A 160 -8.88 6.14 -6.36
N ARG A 161 -7.77 6.88 -6.33
CA ARG A 161 -6.97 7.19 -7.53
C ARG A 161 -6.41 5.94 -8.21
N CYS A 162 -5.93 4.95 -7.44
CA CYS A 162 -5.46 3.69 -7.99
C CYS A 162 -6.58 2.95 -8.75
N ARG A 163 -7.79 2.90 -8.19
CA ARG A 163 -8.97 2.30 -8.86
C ARG A 163 -9.34 3.05 -10.15
N GLU A 164 -9.20 4.38 -10.17
CA GLU A 164 -9.43 5.20 -11.36
C GLU A 164 -8.40 4.94 -12.47
N VAL A 165 -7.12 4.76 -12.11
CA VAL A 165 -6.06 4.34 -13.04
C VAL A 165 -6.38 2.97 -13.64
N GLU A 166 -6.72 1.98 -12.81
CA GLU A 166 -7.09 0.64 -13.28
C GLU A 166 -8.31 0.65 -14.21
N ALA A 167 -9.32 1.47 -13.90
CA ALA A 167 -10.50 1.62 -14.74
C ALA A 167 -10.15 2.19 -16.12
N ARG A 168 -9.24 3.17 -16.18
CA ARG A 168 -8.75 3.75 -17.45
C ARG A 168 -7.98 2.72 -18.27
N GLU A 169 -7.03 2.02 -17.66
CA GLU A 169 -6.24 0.97 -18.33
C GLU A 169 -7.12 -0.17 -18.87
N GLY A 170 -8.15 -0.57 -18.10
CA GLY A 170 -9.12 -1.57 -18.52
C GLY A 170 -9.98 -1.13 -19.72
N VAL A 171 -10.34 0.15 -19.82
CA VAL A 171 -11.05 0.72 -20.97
C VAL A 171 -10.14 0.79 -22.20
N GLU A 172 -8.89 1.22 -22.03
CA GLU A 172 -7.90 1.31 -23.11
C GLU A 172 -7.56 -0.07 -23.69
N ALA A 173 -7.34 -1.08 -22.83
CA ALA A 173 -7.09 -2.45 -23.26
C ALA A 173 -8.27 -3.05 -24.04
N ARG A 174 -9.52 -2.79 -23.60
CA ARG A 174 -10.73 -3.21 -24.32
C ARG A 174 -10.88 -2.47 -25.66
N GLY A 175 -10.53 -1.19 -25.71
CA GLY A 175 -10.57 -0.39 -26.94
C GLY A 175 -9.53 -0.82 -27.98
N GLN A 176 -8.34 -1.25 -27.54
CA GLN A 176 -7.30 -1.81 -28.40
C GLN A 176 -7.66 -3.22 -28.89
N GLY A 177 -8.13 -4.09 -28.00
CA GLY A 177 -8.62 -5.42 -28.38
C GLY A 177 -9.79 -5.37 -29.36
N ALA A 178 -10.71 -4.41 -29.20
CA ALA A 178 -11.79 -4.19 -30.16
C ALA A 178 -11.30 -3.68 -31.53
N ARG A 179 -10.19 -2.92 -31.59
CA ARG A 179 -9.58 -2.47 -32.85
C ARG A 179 -8.81 -3.59 -33.57
N GLU A 180 -8.16 -4.48 -32.85
CA GLU A 180 -7.45 -5.64 -33.45
C GLU A 180 -8.42 -6.68 -34.05
N VAL A 181 -9.59 -6.89 -33.45
CA VAL A 181 -10.60 -7.85 -33.96
C VAL A 181 -11.19 -7.45 -35.32
N VAL A 182 -11.06 -6.19 -35.74
CA VAL A 182 -11.53 -5.70 -37.05
C VAL A 182 -10.51 -6.02 -38.18
N GLY A 183 -9.36 -6.63 -37.87
CA GLY A 183 -8.23 -6.80 -38.80
C GLY A 183 -8.10 -8.15 -39.54
N HIS A 184 -8.98 -9.13 -39.36
CA HIS A 184 -8.86 -10.43 -40.06
C HIS A 184 -10.12 -10.80 -40.84
N PRO A 185 -10.07 -10.86 -42.19
CA PRO A 185 -11.16 -11.43 -42.96
C PRO A 185 -11.24 -12.93 -42.64
N LEU A 186 -12.38 -13.36 -42.11
CA LEU A 186 -12.71 -14.77 -41.93
C LEU A 186 -12.75 -15.46 -43.30
N HIS A 187 -11.72 -16.24 -43.61
CA HIS A 187 -11.71 -17.09 -44.79
C HIS A 187 -12.62 -18.29 -44.51
N LYS A 188 -13.82 -18.31 -45.11
CA LYS A 188 -14.64 -19.53 -45.17
C LYS A 188 -13.91 -20.55 -46.05
N VAL A 189 -13.39 -21.61 -45.44
CA VAL A 189 -12.97 -22.81 -46.17
C VAL A 189 -14.16 -23.76 -46.20
N GLY A 190 -14.64 -24.05 -47.40
CA GLY A 190 -15.76 -24.96 -47.64
C GLY A 190 -15.31 -26.41 -47.79
N SER A 191 -16.04 -27.29 -47.11
CA SER A 191 -16.46 -28.65 -47.49
C SER A 191 -15.41 -29.74 -47.82
N THR A 192 -15.39 -30.74 -46.93
CA THR A 192 -15.40 -32.22 -47.13
C THR A 192 -14.47 -32.86 -48.16
N GLU A 193 -13.68 -33.83 -47.68
CA GLU A 193 -13.57 -35.15 -48.30
C GLU A 193 -13.39 -36.21 -47.20
N GLU A 194 -14.39 -37.09 -47.09
CA GLU A 194 -14.28 -38.40 -46.42
C GLU A 194 -13.40 -39.30 -47.28
N GLN A 195 -12.40 -39.96 -46.67
CA GLN A 195 -11.84 -41.19 -47.22
C GLN A 195 -11.63 -42.19 -46.07
N GLU A 196 -12.49 -43.21 -46.06
CA GLU A 196 -12.20 -44.52 -45.48
C GLU A 196 -11.06 -45.18 -46.28
N GLU A 197 -10.08 -45.80 -45.62
CA GLU A 197 -9.45 -47.04 -46.12
C GLU A 197 -8.70 -47.80 -44.99
N VAL A 198 -9.40 -48.84 -44.51
CA VAL A 198 -9.01 -50.22 -44.16
C VAL A 198 -7.51 -50.63 -44.09
N GLU A 199 -7.19 -51.24 -42.93
CA GLU A 199 -6.23 -52.31 -42.60
C GLU A 199 -4.83 -52.40 -43.25
N LYS A 200 -3.81 -52.49 -42.38
CA LYS A 200 -3.10 -53.75 -42.09
C LYS A 200 -2.45 -53.75 -40.70
#